data_AF-A0A934E966-F1
#
_entry.id   AF-A0A934E966-F1
#
_cell.length_a   1.000
_cell.length_b   1.000
_cell.length_c   1.000
_cell.angle_alpha   90.00
_cell.angle_beta   90.00
_cell.angle_gamma   90.00
#
_symmetry.space_group_name_H-M   'P 1'
#
loop_
_entity.id
_entity.type
_entity.pdbx_description
1 polymer ?
#
loop_
_entity_poly.entity_id
_entity_poly.type
_entity_poly.pdbx_seq_one_letter_code
_entity_poly.pdbx_strand_id
1 'polypeptide(L)' 'MEQTVTITPKFQVHIPKKIREKTGFLTHGPVIMRADGGKIVIEKRKTKSILDLAGIIKPKGKTKQIDLDTIRDYIDYSDL' A
#
# COMPACT_ATOMS: atom_id res chain seq x y z
N MET A 1 21.14 -15.91 -14.66
CA MET A 1 20.23 -17.07 -14.77
C MET A 1 19.20 -16.70 -15.80
N GLU A 2 19.12 -17.46 -16.87
CA GLU A 2 18.34 -17.13 -18.06
C GLU A 2 17.42 -18.30 -18.36
N GLN A 3 16.17 -18.02 -18.72
CA GLN A 3 15.19 -19.04 -19.06
C GLN A 3 14.33 -18.51 -20.20
N THR A 4 14.31 -19.24 -21.31
CA THR A 4 13.46 -18.90 -22.46
C THR A 4 12.02 -19.26 -22.14
N VAL A 5 11.12 -18.30 -22.31
CA VAL A 5 9.68 -18.47 -22.10
C VAL A 5 8.94 -17.91 -23.30
N THR A 6 7.89 -18.61 -23.73
CA THR A 6 7.07 -18.17 -24.87
C THR A 6 6.10 -17.08 -24.43
N ILE A 7 6.01 -16.02 -25.23
CA ILE A 7 4.99 -14.99 -25.10
C ILE A 7 3.70 -15.53 -25.73
N THR A 8 2.61 -15.58 -24.96
CA THR A 8 1.30 -16.02 -25.48
C THR A 8 0.68 -14.98 -26.43
N PRO A 9 -0.35 -15.33 -27.23
CA PRO A 9 -0.97 -14.40 -28.17
C PRO A 9 -1.54 -13.11 -27.56
N LYS A 10 -1.81 -13.11 -26.24
CA LYS A 10 -2.25 -11.94 -25.47
C LYS A 10 -1.10 -11.18 -24.81
N PHE A 11 0.13 -11.39 -25.27
CA PHE A 11 1.35 -10.84 -24.68
C PHE A 11 1.54 -11.16 -23.19
N GLN A 12 1.03 -12.31 -22.73
CA GLN A 12 1.25 -12.77 -21.36
C GLN A 12 2.47 -13.67 -21.31
N VAL A 13 3.33 -13.45 -20.32
CA VAL A 13 4.51 -14.28 -20.04
C VAL A 13 4.32 -14.94 -18.68
N HIS A 14 4.44 -16.26 -18.64
CA HIS A 14 4.46 -16.98 -17.37
C HIS A 14 5.82 -16.83 -16.71
N ILE A 15 5.90 -16.13 -15.58
CA ILE A 15 7.16 -16.01 -14.82
C ILE A 15 7.39 -17.30 -14.01
N PRO A 16 8.42 -18.10 -14.31
CA PRO A 16 8.69 -19.37 -13.63
C PRO A 16 9.01 -19.15 -12.15
N LYS A 17 8.68 -20.15 -11.31
CA LYS A 17 8.84 -20.09 -9.84
C LYS A 17 10.23 -19.62 -9.40
N LYS A 18 11.29 -20.16 -10.00
CA LYS A 18 12.69 -19.81 -9.67
C LYS A 18 13.01 -18.33 -9.92
N ILE A 19 12.46 -17.74 -10.98
CA ILE A 19 12.66 -16.32 -11.28
C ILE A 19 11.86 -15.46 -10.29
N ARG A 20 10.61 -15.82 -10.02
CA ARG A 20 9.75 -15.11 -9.04
C ARG A 20 10.39 -15.04 -7.66
N GLU A 21 10.94 -16.14 -7.17
CA GLU A 21 11.58 -16.20 -5.85
C GLU A 21 12.81 -15.29 -5.78
N LYS A 22 13.63 -15.27 -6.84
CA LYS A 22 14.83 -14.41 -6.92
C LYS A 22 14.51 -12.92 -7.08
N THR A 23 13.49 -12.59 -7.86
CA THR A 23 13.04 -11.20 -8.05
C THR A 23 12.05 -10.75 -6.96
N GLY A 24 11.75 -11.65 -6.02
CA GLY A 24 10.87 -11.43 -4.88
C GLY A 24 9.38 -11.37 -5.23
N PHE A 25 8.92 -11.63 -6.45
CA PHE A 25 7.51 -11.64 -6.85
C PHE A 25 6.73 -12.82 -6.23
N LEU A 26 6.57 -12.81 -4.91
CA LEU A 26 5.92 -13.85 -4.12
C LEU A 26 4.39 -13.74 -4.14
N THR A 27 3.87 -12.54 -4.38
CA THR A 27 2.43 -12.26 -4.41
C THR A 27 2.03 -11.62 -5.75
N HIS A 28 0.78 -11.83 -6.14
CA HIS A 28 0.17 -11.16 -7.28
C HIS A 28 -0.06 -9.69 -6.94
N GLY A 29 -0.02 -8.80 -7.92
CA GLY A 29 -0.28 -7.38 -7.67
C GLY A 29 0.10 -6.49 -8.84
N PRO A 30 -0.14 -5.17 -8.68
CA PRO A 30 0.23 -4.20 -9.69
C PRO A 30 1.75 -4.09 -9.81
N VAL A 31 2.22 -3.98 -11.05
CA VAL A 31 3.64 -3.86 -11.38
C VAL A 31 3.87 -2.58 -12.17
N ILE A 32 5.06 -1.99 -12.01
CA ILE A 32 5.53 -0.90 -12.84
C ILE A 32 6.30 -1.53 -13.98
N MET A 33 5.90 -1.23 -15.21
CA MET A 33 6.62 -1.67 -16.41
C MET A 33 7.25 -0.45 -17.07
N ARG A 34 8.53 -0.56 -17.42
CA ARG A 34 9.26 0.46 -18.19
C ARG A 34 9.99 -0.21 -19.34
N ALA A 35 10.12 0.51 -20.46
CA ALA A 35 10.96 0.10 -21.57
C ALA A 35 12.30 0.83 -21.46
N ASP A 36 13.40 0.10 -21.46
CA ASP A 36 14.74 0.65 -21.43
C ASP A 36 15.65 -0.10 -22.41
N GLY A 37 16.15 0.59 -23.43
CA GLY A 37 17.10 0.03 -24.41
C GLY A 37 16.65 -1.27 -25.08
N GLY A 38 15.36 -1.42 -25.39
CA GLY A 38 14.79 -2.64 -25.98
C GLY A 38 14.49 -3.77 -24.98
N LYS A 39 14.61 -3.50 -23.67
CA LYS A 39 14.25 -4.42 -22.59
C LYS A 39 13.01 -3.93 -21.87
N ILE A 40 12.17 -4.87 -21.42
CA ILE A 40 11.06 -4.58 -20.52
C ILE A 40 11.55 -4.82 -19.10
N VAL A 41 11.59 -3.75 -18.30
CA VAL A 41 11.92 -3.81 -16.87
C VAL A 41 10.61 -3.83 -16.09
N ILE A 42 10.39 -4.89 -15.32
CA ILE A 42 9.21 -5.07 -14.47
C ILE A 42 9.63 -4.93 -13.02
N GLU A 43 9.11 -3.91 -12.35
CA GLU A 43 9.34 -3.64 -10.93
C GLU A 43 8.05 -3.81 -10.14
N LYS A 44 8.18 -4.23 -8.88
CA LYS A 44 7.01 -4.23 -7.98
C LYS A 44 6.60 -2.80 -7.68
N ARG A 45 5.30 -2.52 -7.83
CA ARG A 45 4.75 -1.26 -7.32
C ARG A 45 4.75 -1.34 -5.79
N LYS A 46 5.46 -0.42 -5.13
CA LYS A 46 5.30 -0.21 -3.69
C LYS A 46 3.94 0.46 -3.50
N THR A 47 2.96 -0.28 -2.97
CA THR A 47 1.55 0.15 -2.92
C THR A 47 1.13 0.70 -1.57
N LYS A 48 1.97 0.60 -0.53
CA LYS A 48 1.58 1.01 0.83
C LYS A 48 2.59 2.01 1.37
N SER A 49 2.19 3.27 1.39
CA SER A 49 2.76 4.33 2.22
C SER A 49 2.16 4.24 3.62
N ILE A 50 2.86 4.76 4.62
CA ILE A 50 2.35 4.91 6.00
C ILE A 50 1.04 5.73 5.99
N LEU A 51 0.90 6.65 5.03
CA LEU A 51 -0.33 7.43 4.82
C LEU A 51 -1.54 6.56 4.44
N ASP A 52 -1.34 5.45 3.72
CA ASP A 52 -2.44 4.55 3.32
C ASP A 52 -3.02 3.78 4.51
N LEU A 53 -2.33 3.81 5.66
CA LEU A 53 -2.80 3.24 6.92
C LEU A 53 -3.57 4.27 7.77
N ALA A 54 -3.57 5.55 7.40
CA ALA A 54 -4.28 6.60 8.13
C ALA A 54 -5.80 6.37 8.04
N GLY A 55 -6.47 6.33 9.18
CA GLY A 55 -7.93 6.19 9.25
C GLY A 55 -8.48 4.77 9.10
N ILE A 56 -7.63 3.74 8.94
CA ILE A 56 -8.06 2.33 9.00
C ILE A 56 -8.59 2.01 10.40
N ILE A 57 -7.88 2.46 11.43
CA ILE A 57 -8.32 2.33 12.83
C ILE A 57 -9.19 3.53 13.15
N LYS A 58 -10.50 3.40 12.91
CA LYS A 58 -11.48 4.34 13.45
C LYS A 58 -11.67 4.04 14.94
N PRO A 59 -11.55 5.02 15.84
CA PRO A 59 -11.84 4.79 17.25
C PRO A 59 -13.28 4.28 17.37
N LYS A 60 -13.45 3.13 18.03
CA LYS A 60 -14.76 2.45 18.20
C LYS A 60 -15.67 3.14 19.23
N GLY A 61 -15.31 4.35 19.65
CA GLY A 61 -16.08 5.16 20.57
C GLY A 61 -16.51 6.43 19.88
N LYS A 62 -17.77 6.83 20.09
CA LYS A 62 -18.18 8.23 19.93
C LYS A 62 -17.19 9.03 20.77
N THR A 63 -16.21 9.68 20.17
CA THR A 63 -15.56 10.82 20.81
C THR A 63 -16.71 11.73 21.15
N LYS A 64 -17.09 11.80 22.44
CA LYS A 64 -18.12 12.73 22.90
C LYS A 64 -17.71 14.06 22.29
N GLN A 65 -18.55 14.58 21.41
CA GLN A 65 -18.35 15.90 20.86
C GLN A 65 -18.36 16.80 22.10
N ILE A 66 -17.18 17.32 22.47
CA ILE A 66 -17.12 18.29 23.55
C ILE A 66 -17.82 19.49 22.95
N ASP A 67 -18.99 19.79 23.49
CA ASP A 67 -19.73 20.96 23.11
C ASP A 67 -18.91 22.17 23.58
N LEU A 68 -18.37 22.91 22.60
CA LEU A 68 -17.48 24.04 22.85
C LEU A 68 -18.21 25.15 23.61
N ASP A 69 -19.54 25.18 23.52
CA ASP A 69 -20.38 26.16 24.21
C ASP A 69 -20.44 25.91 25.72
N THR A 70 -20.29 24.66 26.17
CA THR A 70 -20.29 24.26 27.60
C THR A 70 -18.90 23.95 28.15
N ILE A 71 -17.82 24.24 27.40
CA ILE A 71 -16.46 23.88 27.81
C ILE A 71 -16.02 24.50 29.15
N ARG A 72 -16.60 25.66 29.50
CA ARG A 72 -16.32 26.36 30.77
C ARG A 72 -16.86 25.61 31.99
N ASP A 73 -17.88 24.78 31.82
CA ASP A 73 -18.49 23.98 32.89
C ASP A 73 -17.60 22.79 33.30
N TYR A 74 -16.62 22.45 32.46
CA TYR A 74 -15.63 21.41 32.71
C TYR A 74 -14.33 21.94 33.31
N ILE A 75 -14.23 23.25 33.57
CA ILE A 75 -13.09 23.88 34.23
C ILE A 75 -13.47 24.15 35.68
N ASP A 76 -12.73 23.56 36.62
CA ASP A 76 -12.93 23.80 38.05
C ASP A 76 -12.19 25.10 38.44
N TYR A 77 -12.96 26.10 38.87
CA TYR A 77 -12.44 27.40 39.32
C TYR A 77 -12.23 27.47 40.84
N SER A 78 -12.30 26.34 41.55
CA SER A 78 -12.17 26.30 43.01
C SER A 78 -10.79 26.74 43.54
N ASP A 79 -9.78 26.83 42.67
CA ASP A 79 -8.41 27.26 42.98
C ASP A 79 -8.09 28.72 42.58
N LEU A 80 -9.11 29.58 42.44
CA LEU A 80 -8.97 31.02 42.11
C LEU A 80 -9.24 31.94 43.30
#